data_AF-A0A4V3HWU0-F1
#
_entry.id   AF-A0A4V3HWU0-F1
#
_cell.length_a   1.000
_cell.length_b   1.000
_cell.length_c   1.000
_cell.angle_alpha   90.00
_cell.angle_beta   90.00
_cell.angle_gamma   90.00
#
_symmetry.space_group_name_H-M   'P 1'
#
loop_
_entity.id
_entity.type
_entity.pdbx_description
1 polymer ?
#
loop_
_entity_poly.entity_id
_entity_poly.type
_entity_poly.pdbx_seq_one_letter_code
_entity_poly.pdbx_strand_id
1 'polypeptide(L)'
;MGSLDSTPFPVLDDTRPEDNSLPAFMVSTTRGFLPRADPVAVLPAEFAPLEDILSRMPVKKLDGTPGLLASSQLGDIVDKEFPDLTEHIDKYKDNLPLMNALYRDYSFLASAYLLEPCHERFVRGEGYGLGRQVLPRNISLPIARCAELTGFKPWMEYAGSYALYNYRLEDPAKGMEYSNIRLIRAFEHGLDPTSSEAGFVLVHIDMVKNTGPLVKGTMAALRSSANPSAVDRAALNTGLAEILGALRTINNTMETMWDKSRPRSYTSFRTFIFGITSQSMFPDGVVYEGVNNDEPMSFRGESGANDSIVPLMDNLLQVPMPDTPLTEILKDFRSYRPSNHRQFLMHVKDRSLEVGLKRAALASETGPANLSAAEGEAIRESRRLWLLILHQVRDFRWRHWCFAREYILKRTSHPTATGGSPIVTWLPNQLEAVLEEMEALYGEVRGGAGGEWDLGEELRDVMDLVSRQKHALRKEVAKYCAERGVNPQAA
;
A
#
# COMPACT_ATOMS: atom_id res chain seq x y z
N MET A 1 -23.03 -24.06 4.13
CA MET A 1 -22.28 -23.95 2.86
C MET A 1 -23.24 -23.35 1.84
N GLY A 2 -23.25 -22.03 1.73
CA GLY A 2 -24.00 -21.35 0.67
C GLY A 2 -23.12 -21.30 -0.58
N SER A 3 -23.66 -21.69 -1.72
CA SER A 3 -23.06 -21.41 -3.04
C SER A 3 -22.83 -19.90 -3.13
N LEU A 4 -21.58 -19.45 -2.99
CA LEU A 4 -21.20 -18.11 -3.37
C LEU A 4 -21.34 -18.04 -4.90
N ASP A 5 -22.27 -17.22 -5.37
CA ASP A 5 -22.50 -16.99 -6.78
C ASP A 5 -21.18 -16.76 -7.52
N SER A 6 -20.95 -17.56 -8.57
CA SER A 6 -19.80 -17.53 -9.47
C SER A 6 -19.79 -16.31 -10.40
N THR A 7 -20.38 -15.19 -9.97
CA THR A 7 -20.44 -13.98 -10.78
C THR A 7 -19.02 -13.42 -10.93
N PRO A 8 -18.53 -13.19 -12.17
CA PRO A 8 -17.22 -12.59 -12.39
C PRO A 8 -17.12 -11.23 -11.69
N PHE A 9 -15.99 -10.95 -11.02
CA PHE A 9 -15.77 -9.62 -10.47
C PHE A 9 -15.68 -8.59 -11.61
N PRO A 10 -16.39 -7.44 -11.53
CA PRO A 10 -16.43 -6.45 -12.60
C PRO A 10 -15.14 -5.61 -12.61
N VAL A 11 -14.07 -6.14 -13.19
CA VAL A 11 -12.88 -5.34 -13.53
C VAL A 11 -13.25 -4.41 -14.69
N LEU A 12 -12.91 -3.13 -14.54
CA LEU A 12 -13.21 -2.12 -15.55
C LEU A 12 -12.19 -2.15 -16.69
N ASP A 13 -12.66 -2.20 -17.94
CA ASP A 13 -11.83 -1.90 -19.12
C ASP A 13 -11.87 -0.40 -19.48
N ASP A 14 -13.01 0.25 -19.21
CA ASP A 14 -13.19 1.70 -19.25
C ASP A 14 -13.38 2.21 -17.82
N THR A 15 -12.52 3.15 -17.39
CA THR A 15 -12.54 3.69 -16.04
C THR A 15 -13.69 4.65 -15.78
N ARG A 16 -14.45 5.05 -16.81
CA ARG A 16 -15.62 5.97 -16.71
C ARG A 16 -15.29 7.27 -15.96
N PRO A 17 -14.23 8.01 -16.35
CA PRO A 17 -13.71 9.12 -15.54
C PRO A 17 -14.72 10.24 -15.26
N GLU A 18 -15.72 10.42 -16.13
CA GLU A 18 -16.77 11.45 -15.99
C GLU A 18 -17.94 11.03 -15.08
N ASP A 19 -18.02 9.76 -14.68
CA ASP A 19 -19.09 9.26 -13.80
C ASP A 19 -18.76 9.57 -12.33
N ASN A 20 -19.32 10.66 -11.82
CA ASN A 20 -19.12 11.12 -10.45
C ASN A 20 -19.91 10.32 -9.40
N SER A 21 -20.82 9.44 -9.81
CA SER A 21 -21.60 8.60 -8.89
C SER A 21 -20.85 7.34 -8.45
N LEU A 22 -19.78 6.98 -9.17
CA LEU A 22 -18.95 5.81 -8.89
C LEU A 22 -17.79 6.16 -7.95
N PRO A 23 -17.41 5.27 -7.02
CA PRO A 23 -16.27 5.47 -6.13
C PRO A 23 -14.98 5.80 -6.90
N ALA A 24 -14.11 6.61 -6.28
CA ALA A 24 -12.83 7.00 -6.87
C ALA A 24 -11.95 5.80 -7.23
N PHE A 25 -12.00 4.73 -6.43
CA PHE A 25 -11.18 3.52 -6.60
C PHE A 25 -12.01 2.35 -7.08
N MET A 26 -11.77 1.93 -8.32
CA MET A 26 -12.26 0.67 -8.87
C MET A 26 -11.18 0.01 -9.70
N VAL A 27 -10.98 -1.29 -9.50
CA VAL A 27 -9.94 -2.06 -10.20
C VAL A 27 -10.21 -2.04 -11.71
N SER A 28 -9.18 -1.71 -12.49
CA SER A 28 -9.26 -1.64 -13.95
C SER A 28 -8.05 -2.25 -14.64
N THR A 29 -8.21 -2.65 -15.90
CA THR A 29 -7.09 -3.15 -16.73
C THR A 29 -6.17 -2.03 -17.23
N THR A 30 -6.64 -0.78 -17.22
CA THR A 30 -5.91 0.40 -17.72
C THR A 30 -5.21 1.20 -16.63
N ARG A 31 -5.85 1.40 -15.46
CA ARG A 31 -5.27 2.13 -14.32
C ARG A 31 -4.95 1.25 -13.12
N GLY A 32 -5.27 -0.04 -13.17
CA GLY A 32 -4.96 -1.00 -12.12
C GLY A 32 -5.63 -0.61 -10.80
N PHE A 33 -4.82 -0.28 -9.78
CA PHE A 33 -5.27 0.19 -8.47
C PHE A 33 -5.19 1.71 -8.28
N LEU A 34 -4.83 2.49 -9.31
CA LEU A 34 -4.98 3.94 -9.24
C LEU A 34 -6.46 4.34 -9.24
N PRO A 35 -6.79 5.58 -8.84
CA PRO A 35 -8.14 6.10 -8.98
C PRO A 35 -8.58 6.08 -10.45
N ARG A 36 -9.89 5.95 -10.69
CA ARG A 36 -10.50 5.86 -12.02
C ARG A 36 -10.24 7.07 -12.92
N ALA A 37 -10.12 8.24 -12.29
CA ALA A 37 -9.80 9.52 -12.91
C ALA A 37 -8.67 10.19 -12.13
N ASP A 38 -8.12 11.29 -12.65
CA ASP A 38 -7.15 12.09 -11.89
C ASP A 38 -7.84 12.73 -10.68
N PRO A 39 -7.21 12.75 -9.50
CA PRO A 39 -7.83 13.28 -8.28
C PRO A 39 -8.30 14.72 -8.42
N VAL A 40 -9.43 15.04 -7.79
CA VAL A 40 -9.91 16.42 -7.70
C VAL A 40 -8.92 17.26 -6.88
N ALA A 41 -8.30 18.24 -7.56
CA ALA A 41 -7.29 19.13 -6.99
C ALA A 41 -7.81 20.52 -6.62
N VAL A 42 -8.92 20.94 -7.23
CA VAL A 42 -9.58 22.23 -6.96
C VAL A 42 -10.92 21.95 -6.32
N LEU A 43 -11.08 22.40 -5.07
CA LEU A 43 -12.33 22.25 -4.33
C LEU A 43 -13.34 23.35 -4.71
N PRO A 44 -14.65 23.11 -4.51
CA PRO A 44 -15.66 24.16 -4.60
C PRO A 44 -15.38 25.35 -3.67
N ALA A 45 -15.91 26.53 -4.03
CA ALA A 45 -15.62 27.79 -3.35
C ALA A 45 -16.01 27.80 -1.86
N GLU A 46 -17.02 27.01 -1.47
CA GLU A 46 -17.42 26.83 -0.07
C GLU A 46 -16.30 26.26 0.81
N PHE A 47 -15.34 25.54 0.22
CA PHE A 47 -14.18 24.97 0.92
C PHE A 47 -12.92 25.83 0.82
N ALA A 48 -13.03 27.10 0.39
CA ALA A 48 -11.91 28.03 0.40
C ALA A 48 -11.22 28.18 1.78
N PRO A 49 -11.94 28.16 2.94
CA PRO A 49 -11.28 28.16 4.25
C PRO A 49 -10.40 26.92 4.50
N LEU A 50 -10.80 25.76 3.98
CA LEU A 50 -10.01 24.51 4.07
C LEU A 50 -8.76 24.59 3.18
N GLU A 51 -8.90 25.10 1.96
CA GLU A 51 -7.76 25.34 1.07
C GLU A 51 -6.76 26.34 1.69
N ASP A 52 -7.25 27.44 2.25
CA ASP A 52 -6.42 28.47 2.88
C ASP A 52 -5.57 27.88 4.02
N ILE A 53 -6.21 27.20 4.98
CA ILE A 53 -5.47 26.65 6.13
C ILE A 53 -4.46 25.58 5.68
N LEU A 54 -4.83 24.70 4.74
CA LEU A 54 -3.93 23.68 4.20
C LEU A 54 -2.76 24.25 3.40
N SER A 55 -2.94 25.40 2.75
CA SER A 55 -1.85 26.10 2.05
C SER A 55 -0.86 26.77 3.00
N ARG A 56 -1.34 27.21 4.18
CA ARG A 56 -0.53 27.81 5.24
C ARG A 56 0.08 26.78 6.20
N MET A 57 -0.48 25.57 6.24
CA MET A 57 -0.13 24.51 7.18
C MET A 57 1.33 24.02 7.13
N PRO A 58 1.93 23.71 5.97
CA PRO A 58 3.19 22.97 5.91
C PRO A 58 4.32 23.65 6.68
N VAL A 59 5.31 22.88 7.17
CA VAL A 59 6.49 23.42 7.87
C VAL A 59 7.17 24.50 7.01
N LYS A 60 7.35 24.23 5.72
CA LYS A 60 7.79 25.22 4.73
C LYS A 60 6.80 25.28 3.58
N LYS A 61 6.28 26.47 3.30
CA LYS A 61 5.37 26.72 2.17
C LYS A 61 6.11 26.67 0.83
N LEU A 62 5.35 26.61 -0.26
CA LEU A 62 5.89 26.58 -1.62
C LEU A 62 6.74 27.83 -1.96
N ASP A 63 6.38 28.99 -1.42
CA ASP A 63 7.13 30.25 -1.55
C ASP A 63 8.46 30.26 -0.74
N GLY A 64 8.72 29.18 0.01
CA GLY A 64 9.92 29.00 0.81
C GLY A 64 9.85 29.60 2.22
N THR A 65 8.79 30.30 2.58
CA THR A 65 8.59 30.87 3.92
C THR A 65 8.04 29.82 4.89
N PRO A 66 8.25 29.98 6.21
CA PRO A 66 7.68 29.09 7.21
C PRO A 66 6.15 29.11 7.17
N GLY A 67 5.52 27.94 7.34
CA GLY A 67 4.07 27.83 7.58
C GLY A 67 3.75 27.52 9.04
N LEU A 68 2.48 27.21 9.32
CA LEU A 68 1.94 27.09 10.69
C LEU A 68 2.63 26.00 11.50
N LEU A 69 2.96 24.86 10.88
CA LEU A 69 3.64 23.76 11.55
C LEU A 69 5.10 24.07 11.92
N ALA A 70 5.77 25.02 11.26
CA ALA A 70 7.12 25.43 11.65
C ALA A 70 7.14 26.21 12.98
N SER A 71 6.03 26.85 13.34
CA SER A 71 5.89 27.66 14.54
C SER A 71 4.92 27.06 15.57
N SER A 72 4.47 25.83 15.38
CA SER A 72 3.45 25.18 16.23
C SER A 72 2.18 26.03 16.41
N GLN A 73 1.71 26.68 15.34
CA GLN A 73 0.56 27.59 15.39
C GLN A 73 -0.72 27.00 14.78
N LEU A 74 -0.68 25.79 14.19
CA LEU A 74 -1.84 25.24 13.49
C LEU A 74 -3.02 25.03 14.44
N GLY A 75 -2.81 24.41 15.60
CA GLY A 75 -3.90 24.14 16.54
C GLY A 75 -4.61 25.41 17.00
N ASP A 76 -3.83 26.44 17.35
CA ASP A 76 -4.35 27.75 17.75
C ASP A 76 -5.20 28.42 16.67
N ILE A 77 -4.80 28.30 15.40
CA ILE A 77 -5.54 28.85 14.27
C ILE A 77 -6.80 28.04 13.98
N VAL A 78 -6.74 26.70 14.08
CA VAL A 78 -7.92 25.84 13.95
C VAL A 78 -8.98 26.21 14.99
N ASP A 79 -8.58 26.36 16.25
CA ASP A 79 -9.51 26.61 17.36
C ASP A 79 -10.15 28.00 17.30
N LYS A 80 -9.45 28.99 16.74
CA LYS A 80 -9.89 30.39 16.71
C LYS A 80 -10.58 30.79 15.40
N GLU A 81 -10.15 30.25 14.27
CA GLU A 81 -10.46 30.78 12.95
C GLU A 81 -11.13 29.77 12.00
N PHE A 82 -10.89 28.46 12.15
CA PHE A 82 -11.36 27.50 11.16
C PHE A 82 -12.86 27.18 11.31
N PRO A 83 -13.71 27.45 10.31
CA PRO A 83 -15.16 27.23 10.41
C PRO A 83 -15.53 25.74 10.29
N ASP A 84 -16.67 25.36 10.87
CA ASP A 84 -17.30 24.06 10.60
C ASP A 84 -17.98 24.10 9.22
N LEU A 85 -17.42 23.37 8.25
CA LEU A 85 -17.93 23.30 6.87
C LEU A 85 -18.81 22.06 6.61
N THR A 86 -19.24 21.35 7.65
CA THR A 86 -19.98 20.08 7.52
C THR A 86 -21.23 20.22 6.66
N GLU A 87 -21.95 21.34 6.77
CA GLU A 87 -23.18 21.58 5.98
C GLU A 87 -22.94 21.61 4.47
N HIS A 88 -21.73 21.96 4.03
CA HIS A 88 -21.37 22.00 2.62
C HIS A 88 -21.00 20.62 2.08
N ILE A 89 -20.63 19.65 2.93
CA ILE A 89 -20.33 18.27 2.50
C ILE A 89 -21.56 17.65 1.84
N ASP A 90 -22.72 17.74 2.50
CA ASP A 90 -23.95 17.10 2.03
C ASP A 90 -24.50 17.70 0.72
N LYS A 91 -24.12 18.94 0.38
CA LYS A 91 -24.43 19.57 -0.91
C LYS A 91 -23.81 18.80 -2.09
N TYR A 92 -22.67 18.16 -1.86
CA TYR A 92 -21.88 17.48 -2.89
C TYR A 92 -21.82 15.96 -2.71
N LYS A 93 -22.59 15.38 -1.78
CA LYS A 93 -22.51 13.95 -1.37
C LYS A 93 -22.59 12.94 -2.51
N ASP A 94 -23.29 13.27 -3.60
CA ASP A 94 -23.47 12.39 -4.76
C ASP A 94 -22.27 12.42 -5.73
N ASN A 95 -21.30 13.32 -5.50
CA ASN A 95 -20.03 13.37 -6.22
C ASN A 95 -18.93 12.66 -5.39
N LEU A 96 -18.84 11.34 -5.56
CA LEU A 96 -17.92 10.51 -4.77
C LEU A 96 -16.43 10.84 -5.00
N PRO A 97 -15.95 11.19 -6.22
CA PRO A 97 -14.59 11.69 -6.40
C PRO A 97 -14.28 12.97 -5.61
N LEU A 98 -15.24 13.90 -5.52
CA LEU A 98 -15.10 15.10 -4.70
C LEU A 98 -15.13 14.77 -3.20
N MET A 99 -16.00 13.85 -2.76
CA MET A 99 -16.00 13.38 -1.36
C MET A 99 -14.65 12.76 -0.98
N ASN A 100 -13.99 12.07 -1.91
CA ASN A 100 -12.65 11.53 -1.69
C ASN A 100 -11.57 12.62 -1.62
N ALA A 101 -11.73 13.74 -2.33
CA ALA A 101 -10.80 14.87 -2.23
C ALA A 101 -10.96 15.62 -0.89
N LEU A 102 -12.19 15.83 -0.44
CA LEU A 102 -12.47 16.40 0.88
C LEU A 102 -11.97 15.48 1.99
N TYR A 103 -12.18 14.16 1.87
CA TYR A 103 -11.60 13.17 2.77
C TYR A 103 -10.07 13.27 2.85
N ARG A 104 -9.37 13.35 1.71
CA ARG A 104 -7.91 13.59 1.67
C ARG A 104 -7.55 14.85 2.45
N ASP A 105 -8.17 15.98 2.12
CA ASP A 105 -7.80 17.28 2.64
C ASP A 105 -8.06 17.40 4.16
N TYR A 106 -9.21 16.91 4.63
CA TYR A 106 -9.50 16.81 6.06
C TYR A 106 -8.60 15.81 6.77
N SER A 107 -8.16 14.73 6.12
CA SER A 107 -7.20 13.78 6.71
C SER A 107 -5.84 14.45 6.98
N PHE A 108 -5.36 15.31 6.06
CA PHE A 108 -4.16 16.12 6.27
C PHE A 108 -4.32 17.07 7.46
N LEU A 109 -5.43 17.81 7.51
CA LEU A 109 -5.70 18.74 8.60
C LEU A 109 -5.84 18.03 9.96
N ALA A 110 -6.60 16.93 10.01
CA ALA A 110 -6.80 16.14 11.23
C ALA A 110 -5.47 15.58 11.76
N SER A 111 -4.66 15.00 10.86
CA SER A 111 -3.37 14.44 11.24
C SER A 111 -2.42 15.52 11.76
N ALA A 112 -2.27 16.62 11.04
CA ALA A 112 -1.44 17.74 11.46
C ALA A 112 -1.89 18.32 12.81
N TYR A 113 -3.19 18.54 12.99
CA TYR A 113 -3.76 19.08 14.22
C TYR A 113 -3.46 18.17 15.43
N LEU A 114 -3.70 16.87 15.34
CA LEU A 114 -3.48 15.98 16.48
C LEU A 114 -2.00 15.75 16.81
N LEU A 115 -1.13 15.73 15.78
CA LEU A 115 0.28 15.35 15.90
C LEU A 115 1.26 16.53 15.95
N GLU A 116 0.81 17.78 15.77
CA GLU A 116 1.66 18.98 15.89
C GLU A 116 2.45 19.05 17.22
N PRO A 117 1.86 18.80 18.41
CA PRO A 117 2.63 18.81 19.65
C PRO A 117 3.71 17.72 19.68
N CYS A 118 3.43 16.58 19.06
CA CYS A 118 4.40 15.51 18.91
C CYS A 118 5.55 15.90 17.98
N HIS A 119 5.23 16.61 16.90
CA HIS A 119 6.23 17.08 15.95
C HIS A 119 7.13 18.14 16.58
N GLU A 120 6.58 19.11 17.30
CA GLU A 120 7.35 20.14 18.00
C GLU A 120 8.40 19.52 18.94
N ARG A 121 7.97 18.55 19.76
CA ARG A 121 8.86 17.85 20.69
C ARG A 121 9.93 17.06 19.96
N PHE A 122 9.55 16.36 18.88
CA PHE A 122 10.49 15.63 18.05
C PHE A 122 11.57 16.54 17.45
N VAL A 123 11.18 17.70 16.90
CA VAL A 123 12.11 18.70 16.35
C VAL A 123 13.05 19.26 17.42
N ARG A 124 12.62 19.33 18.67
CA ARG A 124 13.45 19.70 19.83
C ARG A 124 14.38 18.57 20.32
N GLY A 125 14.34 17.40 19.70
CA GLY A 125 15.15 16.23 20.09
C GLY A 125 14.59 15.46 21.29
N GLU A 126 13.31 15.68 21.64
CA GLU A 126 12.61 14.94 22.69
C GLU A 126 11.86 13.73 22.11
N GLY A 127 11.36 12.86 22.99
CA GLY A 127 10.35 11.87 22.60
C GLY A 127 9.04 12.54 22.16
N TYR A 128 8.23 11.86 21.34
CA TYR A 128 6.99 12.41 20.79
C TYR A 128 5.99 12.94 21.84
N GLY A 129 6.01 12.44 23.07
CA GLY A 129 5.02 12.84 24.08
C GLY A 129 3.59 12.48 23.66
N LEU A 130 2.62 13.25 24.16
CA LEU A 130 1.20 13.09 23.83
C LEU A 130 0.81 14.02 22.67
N GLY A 131 -0.07 13.53 21.80
CA GLY A 131 -0.79 14.36 20.84
C GLY A 131 -1.97 15.08 21.48
N ARG A 132 -2.74 15.84 20.70
CA ARG A 132 -4.03 16.35 21.15
C ARG A 132 -5.02 15.18 21.24
N GLN A 133 -5.66 14.97 22.38
CA GLN A 133 -6.53 13.80 22.60
C GLN A 133 -7.97 14.01 22.10
N VAL A 134 -8.27 15.19 21.56
CA VAL A 134 -9.58 15.59 21.05
C VAL A 134 -9.39 16.20 19.66
N LEU A 135 -10.19 15.75 18.70
CA LEU A 135 -10.33 16.34 17.38
C LEU A 135 -11.59 17.24 17.37
N PRO A 136 -11.46 18.56 17.15
CA PRO A 136 -12.56 19.50 17.30
C PRO A 136 -13.63 19.31 16.23
N ARG A 137 -14.86 19.70 16.57
CA ARG A 137 -16.07 19.52 15.75
C ARG A 137 -15.92 19.95 14.29
N ASN A 138 -15.25 21.08 14.05
CA ASN A 138 -15.00 21.66 12.73
C ASN A 138 -14.09 20.80 11.84
N ILE A 139 -13.39 19.80 12.39
CA ILE A 139 -12.62 18.80 11.66
C ILE A 139 -13.25 17.40 11.79
N SER A 140 -13.71 17.00 12.97
CA SER A 140 -14.23 15.65 13.26
C SER A 140 -15.50 15.31 12.48
N LEU A 141 -16.47 16.21 12.40
CA LEU A 141 -17.72 15.99 11.67
C LEU A 141 -17.50 15.88 10.16
N PRO A 142 -16.79 16.80 9.48
CA PRO A 142 -16.63 16.71 8.03
C PRO A 142 -15.77 15.51 7.61
N ILE A 143 -14.70 15.18 8.34
CA ILE A 143 -13.90 13.98 8.01
C ILE A 143 -14.72 12.70 8.20
N ALA A 144 -15.50 12.61 9.28
CA ALA A 144 -16.38 11.46 9.54
C ALA A 144 -17.43 11.30 8.43
N ARG A 145 -18.04 12.41 8.01
CA ARG A 145 -19.04 12.40 6.93
C ARG A 145 -18.43 12.01 5.58
N CYS A 146 -17.26 12.54 5.23
CA CYS A 146 -16.57 12.14 4.00
C CYS A 146 -16.15 10.66 4.03
N ALA A 147 -15.64 10.18 5.16
CA ALA A 147 -15.23 8.79 5.35
C ALA A 147 -16.42 7.82 5.22
N GLU A 148 -17.58 8.17 5.78
CA GLU A 148 -18.83 7.42 5.62
C GLU A 148 -19.23 7.29 4.14
N LEU A 149 -19.25 8.43 3.41
CA LEU A 149 -19.67 8.47 2.00
C LEU A 149 -18.70 7.75 1.06
N THR A 150 -17.41 7.71 1.40
CA THR A 150 -16.35 7.11 0.57
C THR A 150 -15.98 5.67 0.99
N GLY A 151 -16.45 5.22 2.16
CA GLY A 151 -16.17 3.89 2.69
C GLY A 151 -14.77 3.72 3.29
N PHE A 152 -14.13 4.82 3.71
CA PHE A 152 -12.88 4.84 4.46
C PHE A 152 -13.13 4.98 5.97
N LYS A 153 -12.08 4.88 6.77
CA LYS A 153 -12.11 5.26 8.20
C LYS A 153 -11.72 6.74 8.31
N PRO A 154 -12.24 7.51 9.28
CA PRO A 154 -12.01 8.95 9.41
C PRO A 154 -10.62 9.29 9.95
N TRP A 155 -9.58 8.84 9.26
CA TRP A 155 -8.17 9.08 9.57
C TRP A 155 -7.33 9.00 8.31
N MET A 156 -6.12 9.58 8.34
CA MET A 156 -5.16 9.49 7.24
C MET A 156 -4.69 8.04 7.01
N GLU A 157 -5.03 7.51 5.85
CA GLU A 157 -4.57 6.21 5.34
C GLU A 157 -3.89 6.35 3.96
N TYR A 158 -3.60 5.23 3.31
CA TYR A 158 -2.76 5.18 2.11
C TYR A 158 -3.48 5.60 0.82
N ALA A 159 -4.60 4.98 0.46
CA ALA A 159 -5.17 5.06 -0.87
C ALA A 159 -5.97 6.36 -1.09
N GLY A 160 -7.03 6.56 -0.31
CA GLY A 160 -7.96 7.68 -0.39
C GLY A 160 -7.42 9.00 0.16
N SER A 161 -6.31 9.00 0.91
CA SER A 161 -5.71 10.23 1.43
C SER A 161 -4.23 10.37 1.08
N TYR A 162 -3.29 9.85 1.87
CA TYR A 162 -1.88 10.28 1.84
C TYR A 162 -1.16 10.01 0.51
N ALA A 163 -1.42 8.87 -0.14
CA ALA A 163 -0.70 8.45 -1.33
C ALA A 163 -1.53 8.52 -2.63
N LEU A 164 -2.43 7.56 -2.87
CA LEU A 164 -2.97 7.33 -4.22
C LEU A 164 -4.00 8.37 -4.69
N TYR A 165 -4.58 9.17 -3.79
CA TYR A 165 -5.46 10.28 -4.14
C TYR A 165 -4.83 11.67 -3.93
N ASN A 166 -3.54 11.71 -3.58
CA ASN A 166 -2.78 12.93 -3.32
C ASN A 166 -1.83 13.29 -4.46
N TYR A 167 -2.36 13.33 -5.68
CA TYR A 167 -1.60 13.83 -6.82
C TYR A 167 -2.46 14.57 -7.83
N ARG A 168 -1.81 15.47 -8.56
CA ARG A 168 -2.31 16.10 -9.77
C ARG A 168 -1.24 16.06 -10.85
N LEU A 169 -1.64 16.24 -12.09
CA LEU A 169 -0.73 16.48 -13.19
C LEU A 169 -0.42 17.98 -13.28
N GLU A 170 0.84 18.34 -13.47
CA GLU A 170 1.23 19.73 -13.74
C GLU A 170 0.79 20.15 -15.15
N ASP A 171 1.06 19.31 -16.14
CA ASP A 171 0.60 19.44 -17.51
C ASP A 171 -0.16 18.16 -17.92
N PRO A 172 -1.51 18.20 -18.03
CA PRO A 172 -2.31 17.04 -18.41
C PRO A 172 -1.86 16.37 -19.72
N ALA A 173 -1.28 17.12 -20.67
CA ALA A 173 -0.85 16.58 -21.95
C ALA A 173 0.36 15.64 -21.84
N LYS A 174 1.16 15.74 -20.76
CA LYS A 174 2.31 14.87 -20.49
C LYS A 174 1.95 13.59 -19.74
N GLY A 175 0.71 13.45 -19.30
CA GLY A 175 0.23 12.27 -18.56
C GLY A 175 1.04 11.98 -17.30
N MET A 176 1.13 10.70 -16.94
CA MET A 176 1.72 10.20 -15.69
C MET A 176 3.24 10.02 -15.74
N GLU A 177 3.97 10.86 -16.47
CA GLU A 177 5.44 10.91 -16.35
C GLU A 177 5.85 11.38 -14.96
N TYR A 178 6.80 10.71 -14.29
CA TYR A 178 7.18 11.04 -12.90
C TYR A 178 7.46 12.54 -12.69
N SER A 179 8.17 13.16 -13.64
CA SER A 179 8.54 14.59 -13.58
C SER A 179 7.34 15.55 -13.68
N ASN A 180 6.18 15.06 -14.11
CA ASN A 180 4.94 15.80 -14.29
C ASN A 180 3.94 15.65 -13.14
N ILE A 181 4.13 14.65 -12.27
CA ILE A 181 3.23 14.40 -11.13
C ILE A 181 3.57 15.37 -9.99
N ARG A 182 2.55 15.96 -9.36
CA ARG A 182 2.69 16.88 -8.22
C ARG A 182 1.79 16.44 -7.08
N LEU A 183 2.24 16.67 -5.85
CA LEU A 183 1.38 16.55 -4.67
C LEU A 183 0.28 17.61 -4.68
N ILE A 184 -0.86 17.27 -4.07
CA ILE A 184 -1.92 18.23 -3.77
C ILE A 184 -1.77 18.77 -2.34
N ARG A 185 -1.37 17.91 -1.40
CA ARG A 185 -1.11 18.21 0.02
C ARG A 185 0.21 17.61 0.48
N ALA A 186 0.84 18.25 1.45
CA ALA A 186 2.11 17.87 2.04
C ALA A 186 2.26 18.48 3.44
N PHE A 187 3.20 17.96 4.24
CA PHE A 187 3.48 18.44 5.59
C PHE A 187 4.79 19.21 5.71
N GLU A 188 5.88 18.73 5.09
CA GLU A 188 7.23 19.24 5.38
C GLU A 188 7.62 20.40 4.47
N HIS A 189 8.01 20.11 3.24
CA HIS A 189 8.50 21.11 2.29
C HIS A 189 7.39 21.60 1.34
N GLY A 190 6.16 21.59 1.85
CA GLY A 190 4.98 22.03 1.10
C GLY A 190 4.88 21.29 -0.22
N LEU A 191 4.57 22.03 -1.29
CA LEU A 191 4.37 21.44 -2.62
C LEU A 191 5.65 21.42 -3.48
N ASP A 192 6.85 21.51 -2.88
CA ASP A 192 8.11 21.34 -3.61
C ASP A 192 8.20 19.90 -4.19
N PRO A 193 8.16 19.73 -5.53
CA PRO A 193 8.16 18.41 -6.17
C PRO A 193 9.48 17.65 -6.03
N THR A 194 10.54 18.31 -5.54
CA THR A 194 11.86 17.71 -5.30
C THR A 194 12.09 17.33 -3.84
N SER A 195 11.12 17.59 -2.96
CA SER A 195 11.19 17.24 -1.55
C SER A 195 11.16 15.72 -1.32
N SER A 196 11.67 15.27 -0.17
CA SER A 196 11.67 13.84 0.17
C SER A 196 10.27 13.28 0.45
N GLU A 197 9.34 14.10 0.95
CA GLU A 197 7.93 13.74 1.09
C GLU A 197 7.27 13.55 -0.28
N ALA A 198 7.46 14.49 -1.21
CA ALA A 198 7.02 14.33 -2.59
C ALA A 198 7.62 13.06 -3.22
N GLY A 199 8.92 12.86 -3.09
CA GLY A 199 9.56 11.64 -3.58
C GLY A 199 8.97 10.36 -2.99
N PHE A 200 8.71 10.35 -1.67
CA PHE A 200 8.12 9.21 -0.97
C PHE A 200 6.75 8.85 -1.51
N VAL A 201 5.85 9.82 -1.64
CA VAL A 201 4.48 9.61 -2.13
C VAL A 201 4.45 9.33 -3.64
N LEU A 202 5.17 10.13 -4.44
CA LEU A 202 5.12 10.04 -5.90
C LEU A 202 5.70 8.73 -6.44
N VAL A 203 6.69 8.12 -5.78
CA VAL A 203 7.17 6.79 -6.17
C VAL A 203 6.10 5.72 -5.97
N HIS A 204 5.25 5.82 -4.94
CA HIS A 204 4.11 4.88 -4.79
C HIS A 204 3.11 5.02 -5.93
N ILE A 205 2.76 6.25 -6.33
CA ILE A 205 1.89 6.51 -7.49
C ILE A 205 2.54 5.96 -8.77
N ASP A 206 3.84 6.19 -8.95
CA ASP A 206 4.60 5.73 -10.12
C ASP A 206 4.67 4.20 -10.18
N MET A 207 4.79 3.52 -9.04
CA MET A 207 4.67 2.07 -8.96
C MET A 207 3.26 1.61 -9.34
N VAL A 208 2.23 2.19 -8.73
CA VAL A 208 0.84 1.73 -8.88
C VAL A 208 0.29 2.00 -10.27
N LYS A 209 0.78 3.00 -11.01
CA LYS A 209 0.38 3.22 -12.41
C LYS A 209 0.68 2.02 -13.33
N ASN A 210 1.63 1.17 -12.95
CA ASN A 210 2.02 -0.02 -13.71
C ASN A 210 1.17 -1.27 -13.37
N THR A 211 0.10 -1.12 -12.59
CA THR A 211 -0.71 -2.26 -12.10
C THR A 211 -1.85 -2.69 -13.02
N GLY A 212 -2.15 -1.93 -14.09
CA GLY A 212 -3.14 -2.34 -15.10
C GLY A 212 -2.82 -3.70 -15.76
N PRO A 213 -1.60 -3.88 -16.31
CA PRO A 213 -1.15 -5.17 -16.83
C PRO A 213 -1.12 -6.28 -15.76
N LEU A 214 -0.82 -5.94 -14.50
CA LEU A 214 -0.85 -6.91 -13.40
C LEU A 214 -2.27 -7.47 -13.18
N VAL A 215 -3.28 -6.61 -13.17
CA VAL A 215 -4.70 -6.99 -13.08
C VAL A 215 -5.12 -7.81 -14.29
N LYS A 216 -4.77 -7.37 -15.50
CA LYS A 216 -5.10 -8.05 -16.75
C LYS A 216 -4.51 -9.46 -16.82
N GLY A 217 -3.22 -9.61 -16.53
CA GLY A 217 -2.53 -10.90 -16.50
C GLY A 217 -3.12 -11.84 -15.43
N THR A 218 -3.49 -11.30 -14.26
CA THR A 218 -4.17 -12.07 -13.20
C THR A 218 -5.50 -12.64 -13.70
N MET A 219 -6.35 -11.82 -14.31
CA MET A 219 -7.64 -12.27 -14.83
C MET A 219 -7.50 -13.22 -16.03
N ALA A 220 -6.44 -13.08 -16.83
CA ALA A 220 -6.12 -14.04 -17.88
C ALA A 220 -5.72 -15.41 -17.31
N ALA A 221 -4.84 -15.44 -16.31
CA ALA A 221 -4.42 -16.68 -15.65
C ALA A 221 -5.58 -17.38 -14.92
N LEU A 222 -6.49 -16.63 -14.28
CA LEU A 222 -7.68 -17.23 -13.65
C LEU A 222 -8.67 -17.83 -14.66
N ARG A 223 -8.71 -17.29 -15.89
CA ARG A 223 -9.58 -17.79 -16.98
C ARG A 223 -8.96 -18.96 -17.74
N SER A 224 -7.64 -19.12 -17.72
CA SER A 224 -6.95 -20.20 -18.43
C SER A 224 -7.11 -21.57 -17.78
N SER A 225 -7.70 -21.65 -16.58
CA SER A 225 -7.98 -22.91 -15.89
C SER A 225 -9.46 -22.97 -15.52
N ALA A 226 -10.17 -23.98 -16.00
CA ALA A 226 -11.51 -24.29 -15.48
C ALA A 226 -11.41 -25.16 -14.21
N ASN A 227 -10.43 -26.07 -14.19
CA ASN A 227 -10.01 -26.90 -13.08
C ASN A 227 -8.59 -27.43 -13.37
N PRO A 228 -7.86 -28.03 -12.41
CA PRO A 228 -6.48 -28.47 -12.61
C PRO A 228 -6.25 -29.43 -13.79
N SER A 229 -7.27 -30.19 -14.19
CA SER A 229 -7.20 -31.17 -15.28
C SER A 229 -7.59 -30.58 -16.65
N ALA A 230 -8.08 -29.34 -16.69
CA ALA A 230 -8.54 -28.65 -17.89
C ALA A 230 -7.94 -27.23 -17.94
N VAL A 231 -6.64 -27.18 -18.19
CA VAL A 231 -5.85 -25.94 -18.30
C VAL A 231 -5.48 -25.64 -19.74
N ASP A 232 -5.83 -24.45 -20.22
CA ASP A 232 -5.22 -23.85 -21.40
C ASP A 232 -3.83 -23.32 -21.01
N ARG A 233 -2.82 -24.16 -21.25
CA ARG A 233 -1.44 -23.90 -20.87
C ARG A 233 -0.86 -22.65 -21.56
N ALA A 234 -1.21 -22.42 -22.83
CA ALA A 234 -0.71 -21.28 -23.58
C ALA A 234 -1.29 -19.96 -23.05
N ALA A 235 -2.60 -19.94 -22.78
CA ALA A 235 -3.24 -18.79 -22.14
C ALA A 235 -2.70 -18.54 -20.72
N LEU A 236 -2.43 -19.61 -19.96
CA LEU A 236 -1.83 -19.50 -18.63
C LEU A 236 -0.44 -18.85 -18.70
N ASN A 237 0.45 -19.35 -19.55
CA ASN A 237 1.80 -18.81 -19.70
C ASN A 237 1.77 -17.35 -20.16
N THR A 238 0.84 -16.99 -21.05
CA THR A 238 0.64 -15.60 -21.48
C THR A 238 0.25 -14.71 -20.30
N GLY A 239 -0.73 -15.12 -19.49
CA GLY A 239 -1.15 -14.37 -18.30
C GLY A 239 -0.04 -14.23 -17.25
N LEU A 240 0.68 -15.32 -16.96
CA LEU A 240 1.81 -15.30 -16.02
C LEU A 240 2.97 -14.43 -16.53
N ALA A 241 3.26 -14.44 -17.83
CA ALA A 241 4.29 -13.58 -18.42
C ALA A 241 3.92 -12.08 -18.31
N GLU A 242 2.64 -11.74 -18.52
CA GLU A 242 2.15 -10.36 -18.34
C GLU A 242 2.29 -9.90 -16.87
N ILE A 243 1.97 -10.78 -15.91
CA ILE A 243 2.18 -10.54 -14.48
C ILE A 243 3.67 -10.31 -14.17
N LEU A 244 4.55 -11.18 -14.65
CA LEU A 244 6.00 -11.07 -14.42
C LEU A 244 6.57 -9.76 -14.98
N GLY A 245 6.17 -9.37 -16.19
CA GLY A 245 6.59 -8.11 -16.81
C GLY A 245 6.13 -6.88 -16.00
N ALA A 246 4.89 -6.89 -15.52
CA ALA A 246 4.36 -5.82 -14.68
C ALA A 246 5.14 -5.70 -13.35
N LEU A 247 5.37 -6.83 -12.66
CA LEU A 247 6.09 -6.82 -11.39
C LEU A 247 7.55 -6.40 -11.52
N ARG A 248 8.25 -6.78 -12.60
CA ARG A 248 9.61 -6.29 -12.87
C ARG A 248 9.63 -4.77 -13.03
N THR A 249 8.65 -4.22 -13.76
CA THR A 249 8.51 -2.76 -13.93
C THR A 249 8.24 -2.08 -12.59
N ILE A 250 7.34 -2.64 -11.78
CA ILE A 250 7.01 -2.12 -10.44
C ILE A 250 8.25 -2.15 -9.52
N ASN A 251 8.99 -3.26 -9.46
CA ASN A 251 10.19 -3.37 -8.62
C ASN A 251 11.30 -2.40 -9.07
N ASN A 252 11.50 -2.22 -10.37
CA ASN A 252 12.45 -1.23 -10.89
C ASN A 252 12.03 0.20 -10.53
N THR A 253 10.73 0.49 -10.56
CA THR A 253 10.19 1.79 -10.15
C THR A 253 10.39 2.01 -8.65
N MET A 254 10.15 0.99 -7.83
CA MET A 254 10.36 1.01 -6.39
C MET A 254 11.82 1.33 -6.03
N GLU A 255 12.81 0.86 -6.80
CA GLU A 255 14.23 1.15 -6.58
C GLU A 255 14.55 2.65 -6.66
N THR A 256 13.80 3.42 -7.45
CA THR A 256 13.99 4.88 -7.59
C THR A 256 13.72 5.65 -6.28
N MET A 257 13.10 5.02 -5.28
CA MET A 257 12.87 5.60 -3.96
C MET A 257 14.16 6.18 -3.35
N TRP A 258 15.32 5.53 -3.54
CA TRP A 258 16.60 6.02 -3.01
C TRP A 258 17.02 7.37 -3.58
N ASP A 259 16.66 7.65 -4.83
CA ASP A 259 17.01 8.89 -5.52
C ASP A 259 15.99 10.01 -5.23
N LYS A 260 14.73 9.62 -4.99
CA LYS A 260 13.60 10.54 -4.88
C LYS A 260 13.30 10.94 -3.44
N SER A 261 13.47 10.04 -2.49
CA SER A 261 13.28 10.31 -1.07
C SER A 261 14.57 10.04 -0.31
N ARG A 262 14.99 10.96 0.56
CA ARG A 262 16.23 10.78 1.31
C ARG A 262 15.93 10.08 2.63
N PRO A 263 16.61 8.97 2.98
CA PRO A 263 16.38 8.28 4.25
C PRO A 263 16.51 9.16 5.50
N ARG A 264 17.38 10.18 5.45
CA ARG A 264 17.58 11.14 6.56
C ARG A 264 16.44 12.14 6.72
N SER A 265 15.67 12.39 5.66
CA SER A 265 14.55 13.31 5.62
C SER A 265 13.21 12.60 5.86
N TYR A 266 13.20 11.29 6.09
CA TYR A 266 11.94 10.59 6.36
C TYR A 266 11.31 11.03 7.68
N THR A 267 12.14 11.25 8.70
CA THR A 267 11.67 11.53 10.06
C THR A 267 10.99 12.89 10.21
N SER A 268 11.19 13.82 9.27
CA SER A 268 10.62 15.16 9.34
C SER A 268 9.15 15.24 8.93
N PHE A 269 8.65 14.31 8.10
CA PHE A 269 7.22 14.17 7.83
C PHE A 269 6.58 12.93 8.49
N ARG A 270 7.40 11.94 8.91
CA ARG A 270 6.93 10.71 9.55
C ARG A 270 5.98 10.95 10.73
N THR A 271 6.19 12.02 11.50
CA THR A 271 5.33 12.34 12.65
C THR A 271 3.86 12.45 12.25
N PHE A 272 3.58 13.03 11.09
CA PHE A 272 2.22 13.33 10.62
C PHE A 272 1.53 12.18 9.90
N ILE A 273 2.15 11.00 9.86
CA ILE A 273 1.53 9.81 9.24
C ILE A 273 1.35 8.66 10.24
N PHE A 274 1.62 8.91 11.52
CA PHE A 274 1.28 7.98 12.59
C PHE A 274 -0.23 7.79 12.73
N GLY A 275 -0.60 6.60 13.20
CA GLY A 275 -1.97 6.33 13.63
C GLY A 275 -2.29 6.92 14.99
N ILE A 276 -3.55 6.77 15.36
CA ILE A 276 -4.05 7.00 16.72
C ILE A 276 -4.33 5.69 17.47
N THR A 277 -3.92 4.54 16.89
CA THR A 277 -3.97 3.20 17.49
C THR A 277 -2.59 2.62 17.66
N SER A 278 -2.35 1.95 18.80
CA SER A 278 -1.07 1.31 19.11
C SER A 278 0.12 2.29 19.02
N GLN A 279 -0.12 3.54 19.41
CA GLN A 279 0.87 4.59 19.50
C GLN A 279 0.87 5.19 20.91
N SER A 280 2.05 5.44 21.46
CA SER A 280 2.20 6.07 22.78
C SER A 280 1.65 7.50 22.85
N MET A 281 1.43 8.13 21.70
CA MET A 281 0.91 9.49 21.58
C MET A 281 -0.59 9.59 21.91
N PHE A 282 -1.31 8.47 21.82
CA PHE A 282 -2.77 8.35 21.99
C PHE A 282 -3.10 7.06 22.76
N PRO A 283 -2.76 6.99 24.07
CA PRO A 283 -2.92 5.76 24.85
C PRO A 283 -4.37 5.27 24.91
N ASP A 284 -5.34 6.20 24.90
CA ASP A 284 -6.77 5.92 25.02
C ASP A 284 -7.54 6.13 23.70
N GLY A 285 -6.82 6.34 22.59
CA GLY A 285 -7.41 6.81 21.32
C GLY A 285 -7.66 8.32 21.33
N VAL A 286 -8.56 8.79 20.47
CA VAL A 286 -8.89 10.22 20.30
C VAL A 286 -10.40 10.40 20.31
N VAL A 287 -10.89 11.39 21.05
CA VAL A 287 -12.29 11.79 21.00
C VAL A 287 -12.52 12.63 19.74
N TYR A 288 -13.46 12.21 18.90
CA TYR A 288 -13.89 12.97 17.73
C TYR A 288 -15.17 13.71 18.13
N GLU A 289 -15.10 15.01 18.38
CA GLU A 289 -16.25 15.76 18.92
C GLU A 289 -17.49 15.59 18.05
N GLY A 290 -18.61 15.19 18.64
CA GLY A 290 -19.88 14.98 17.95
C GLY A 290 -19.96 13.69 17.12
N VAL A 291 -18.95 12.81 17.20
CA VAL A 291 -18.91 11.51 16.52
C VAL A 291 -18.80 10.39 17.56
N ASN A 292 -19.38 9.23 17.28
CA ASN A 292 -19.27 8.04 18.15
C ASN A 292 -19.67 8.29 19.61
N ASN A 293 -20.69 9.14 19.84
CA ASN A 293 -21.13 9.56 21.19
C ASN A 293 -19.99 10.15 22.05
N ASP A 294 -19.00 10.79 21.42
CA ASP A 294 -17.79 11.32 22.06
C ASP A 294 -16.93 10.24 22.77
N GLU A 295 -17.15 8.96 22.46
CA GLU A 295 -16.26 7.89 22.90
C GLU A 295 -14.99 7.87 22.04
N PRO A 296 -13.79 7.69 22.65
CA PRO A 296 -12.53 7.66 21.93
C PRO A 296 -12.51 6.62 20.80
N MET A 297 -12.01 7.05 19.64
CA MET A 297 -11.84 6.23 18.45
C MET A 297 -10.36 5.91 18.21
N SER A 298 -10.13 4.82 17.47
CA SER A 298 -8.80 4.26 17.26
C SER A 298 -8.64 3.83 15.79
N PHE A 299 -7.71 4.47 15.09
CA PHE A 299 -7.33 4.14 13.71
C PHE A 299 -5.82 3.98 13.53
N ARG A 300 -5.42 3.06 12.65
CA ARG A 300 -4.04 2.90 12.20
C ARG A 300 -3.66 4.04 11.26
N GLY A 301 -2.39 4.41 11.30
CA GLY A 301 -1.85 5.41 10.39
C GLY A 301 -1.58 4.87 9.00
N GLU A 302 -0.99 5.72 8.18
CA GLU A 302 -0.54 5.38 6.85
C GLU A 302 0.48 4.24 6.90
N SER A 303 0.34 3.32 5.95
CA SER A 303 1.24 2.19 5.80
C SER A 303 1.14 1.67 4.38
N GLY A 304 2.29 1.43 3.75
CA GLY A 304 2.36 0.69 2.49
C GLY A 304 1.75 -0.72 2.56
N ALA A 305 1.49 -1.26 3.76
CA ALA A 305 0.70 -2.49 3.92
C ALA A 305 -0.74 -2.35 3.39
N ASN A 306 -1.26 -1.13 3.25
CA ASN A 306 -2.59 -0.85 2.69
C ASN A 306 -2.60 -0.87 1.14
N ASP A 307 -1.45 -0.99 0.49
CA ASP A 307 -1.38 -1.23 -0.94
C ASP A 307 -1.98 -2.59 -1.35
N SER A 308 -2.34 -2.75 -2.63
CA SER A 308 -3.00 -3.94 -3.17
C SER A 308 -2.10 -4.86 -4.03
N ILE A 309 -0.89 -4.45 -4.39
CA ILE A 309 0.03 -5.22 -5.26
C ILE A 309 0.44 -6.53 -4.61
N VAL A 310 1.05 -6.48 -3.43
CA VAL A 310 1.55 -7.68 -2.73
C VAL A 310 0.39 -8.60 -2.31
N PRO A 311 -0.72 -8.11 -1.72
CA PRO A 311 -1.87 -8.95 -1.40
C PRO A 311 -2.49 -9.64 -2.63
N LEU A 312 -2.49 -9.01 -3.81
CA LEU A 312 -2.96 -9.64 -5.04
C LEU A 312 -2.13 -10.87 -5.37
N MET A 313 -0.81 -10.72 -5.32
CA MET A 313 0.13 -11.81 -5.61
C MET A 313 0.12 -12.89 -4.53
N ASP A 314 0.01 -12.52 -3.25
CA ASP A 314 -0.14 -13.51 -2.17
C ASP A 314 -1.36 -14.39 -2.37
N ASN A 315 -2.50 -13.79 -2.73
CA ASN A 315 -3.74 -14.52 -2.99
C ASN A 315 -3.66 -15.38 -4.25
N LEU A 316 -3.08 -14.85 -5.35
CA LEU A 316 -2.96 -15.57 -6.62
C LEU A 316 -1.99 -16.76 -6.53
N LEU A 317 -0.83 -16.53 -5.93
CA LEU A 317 0.25 -17.52 -5.77
C LEU A 317 0.02 -18.45 -4.58
N GLN A 318 -1.00 -18.16 -3.76
CA GLN A 318 -1.36 -18.93 -2.58
C GLN A 318 -0.17 -19.08 -1.63
N VAL A 319 0.51 -17.96 -1.35
CA VAL A 319 1.66 -17.92 -0.44
C VAL A 319 1.19 -18.27 0.97
N PRO A 320 1.74 -19.30 1.62
CA PRO A 320 1.34 -19.67 2.97
C PRO A 320 1.80 -18.60 3.96
N MET A 321 0.85 -17.88 4.56
CA MET A 321 1.16 -16.95 5.65
C MET A 321 1.14 -17.71 6.99
N PRO A 322 2.12 -17.48 7.87
CA PRO A 322 2.16 -18.12 9.17
C PRO A 322 0.99 -17.64 10.04
N ASP A 323 0.46 -18.52 10.88
CA ASP A 323 -0.64 -18.21 11.80
C ASP A 323 -0.09 -17.60 13.10
N THR A 324 0.13 -16.28 13.09
CA THR A 324 0.69 -15.53 14.22
C THR A 324 -0.14 -14.27 14.50
N PRO A 325 0.04 -13.58 15.66
CA PRO A 325 -0.62 -12.29 15.92
C PRO A 325 -0.38 -11.21 14.84
N LEU A 326 0.71 -11.32 14.07
CA LEU A 326 0.96 -10.45 12.92
C LEU A 326 -0.09 -10.69 11.81
N THR A 327 -0.59 -11.91 11.66
CA THR A 327 -1.65 -12.19 10.68
C THR A 327 -2.99 -11.52 11.06
N GLU A 328 -3.25 -11.25 12.33
CA GLU A 328 -4.40 -10.43 12.76
C GLU A 328 -4.22 -8.95 12.41
N ILE A 329 -3.01 -8.40 12.57
CA ILE A 329 -2.70 -7.05 12.11
C ILE A 329 -2.87 -6.95 10.58
N LEU A 330 -2.54 -8.01 9.82
CA LEU A 330 -2.75 -8.05 8.37
C LEU A 330 -4.24 -7.97 8.03
N LYS A 331 -5.08 -8.67 8.81
CA LYS A 331 -6.54 -8.62 8.65
C LYS A 331 -7.09 -7.22 8.93
N ASP A 332 -6.58 -6.53 9.96
CA ASP A 332 -7.00 -5.16 10.25
C ASP A 332 -6.58 -4.18 9.14
N PHE A 333 -5.34 -4.25 8.63
CA PHE A 333 -4.91 -3.44 7.47
C PHE A 333 -5.81 -3.65 6.23
N ARG A 334 -6.43 -4.84 6.07
CA ARG A 334 -7.39 -5.05 4.97
C ARG A 334 -8.55 -4.08 5.03
N SER A 335 -9.01 -3.69 6.21
CA SER A 335 -10.15 -2.79 6.37
C SER A 335 -9.90 -1.36 5.87
N TYR A 336 -8.64 -0.95 5.69
CA TYR A 336 -8.26 0.39 5.22
C TYR A 336 -8.17 0.50 3.69
N ARG A 337 -8.11 -0.61 2.95
CA ARG A 337 -8.09 -0.56 1.47
C ARG A 337 -9.45 -0.12 0.92
N PRO A 338 -9.52 0.49 -0.27
CA PRO A 338 -10.81 0.76 -0.92
C PRO A 338 -11.69 -0.49 -1.03
N SER A 339 -13.00 -0.34 -0.80
CA SER A 339 -13.94 -1.47 -0.73
C SER A 339 -13.92 -2.36 -1.98
N ASN A 340 -13.85 -1.75 -3.17
CA ASN A 340 -13.72 -2.46 -4.43
C ASN A 340 -12.43 -3.29 -4.51
N HIS A 341 -11.29 -2.75 -4.09
CA HIS A 341 -10.02 -3.48 -4.08
C HIS A 341 -10.08 -4.67 -3.13
N ARG A 342 -10.70 -4.52 -1.94
CA ARG A 342 -10.90 -5.63 -1.00
C ARG A 342 -11.68 -6.78 -1.63
N GLN A 343 -12.79 -6.46 -2.31
CA GLN A 343 -13.63 -7.44 -2.97
C GLN A 343 -12.88 -8.12 -4.14
N PHE A 344 -12.10 -7.38 -4.92
CA PHE A 344 -11.27 -7.96 -5.98
C PHE A 344 -10.24 -8.93 -5.44
N LEU A 345 -9.52 -8.55 -4.37
CA LEU A 345 -8.53 -9.42 -3.73
C LEU A 345 -9.16 -10.71 -3.19
N MET A 346 -10.35 -10.63 -2.60
CA MET A 346 -11.12 -11.81 -2.17
C MET A 346 -11.54 -12.67 -3.34
N HIS A 347 -12.05 -12.07 -4.42
CA HIS A 347 -12.40 -12.79 -5.65
C HIS A 347 -11.21 -13.56 -6.23
N VAL A 348 -10.04 -12.93 -6.33
CA VAL A 348 -8.81 -13.58 -6.84
C VAL A 348 -8.41 -14.74 -5.94
N LYS A 349 -8.45 -14.56 -4.61
CA LYS A 349 -8.17 -15.63 -3.66
C LYS A 349 -9.10 -16.83 -3.90
N ASP A 350 -10.40 -16.61 -3.84
CA ASP A 350 -11.41 -17.67 -3.91
C ASP A 350 -11.38 -18.36 -5.28
N ARG A 351 -11.29 -17.58 -6.37
CA ARG A 351 -11.22 -18.12 -7.72
C ARG A 351 -9.94 -18.91 -7.98
N SER A 352 -8.77 -18.44 -7.50
CA SER A 352 -7.50 -19.17 -7.69
C SER A 352 -7.51 -20.54 -7.02
N LEU A 353 -8.19 -20.66 -5.87
CA LEU A 353 -8.38 -21.92 -5.16
C LEU A 353 -9.39 -22.82 -5.89
N GLU A 354 -10.52 -22.25 -6.31
CA GLU A 354 -11.57 -22.96 -7.03
C GLU A 354 -11.05 -23.63 -8.32
N VAL A 355 -10.24 -22.91 -9.12
CA VAL A 355 -9.66 -23.45 -10.36
C VAL A 355 -8.39 -24.26 -10.13
N GLY A 356 -7.91 -24.35 -8.89
CA GLY A 356 -6.64 -24.94 -8.50
C GLY A 356 -5.45 -24.39 -9.31
N LEU A 357 -5.37 -23.06 -9.46
CA LEU A 357 -4.41 -22.39 -10.34
C LEU A 357 -2.96 -22.79 -10.04
N LYS A 358 -2.57 -22.84 -8.77
CA LYS A 358 -1.22 -23.26 -8.34
C LYS A 358 -0.90 -24.67 -8.80
N ARG A 359 -1.83 -25.62 -8.60
CA ARG A 359 -1.68 -27.01 -9.08
C ARG A 359 -1.60 -27.07 -10.60
N ALA A 360 -2.41 -26.28 -11.30
CA ALA A 360 -2.38 -26.20 -12.75
C ALA A 360 -1.02 -25.66 -13.25
N ALA A 361 -0.51 -24.57 -12.68
CA ALA A 361 0.76 -23.96 -13.07
C ALA A 361 1.97 -24.85 -12.78
N LEU A 362 2.02 -25.45 -11.59
CA LEU A 362 3.14 -26.29 -11.18
C LEU A 362 3.08 -27.68 -11.80
N ALA A 363 1.89 -28.26 -11.97
CA ALA A 363 1.71 -29.62 -12.47
C ALA A 363 2.69 -30.63 -11.85
N SER A 364 2.93 -30.55 -10.53
CA SER A 364 3.99 -31.29 -9.83
C SER A 364 3.86 -32.81 -9.93
N GLU A 365 2.64 -33.29 -10.16
CA GLU A 365 2.32 -34.71 -10.36
C GLU A 365 2.70 -35.22 -11.77
N THR A 366 3.07 -34.32 -12.69
CA THR A 366 3.44 -34.66 -14.06
C THR A 366 4.97 -34.77 -14.20
N GLY A 367 5.43 -35.95 -14.63
CA GLY A 367 6.83 -36.19 -15.05
C GLY A 367 7.01 -36.03 -16.57
N PRO A 368 8.24 -35.78 -17.07
CA PRO A 368 8.51 -35.50 -18.47
C PRO A 368 8.47 -36.74 -19.37
N ALA A 369 8.53 -37.96 -18.81
CA ALA A 369 8.76 -39.20 -19.55
C ALA A 369 7.70 -39.53 -20.62
N ASN A 370 6.47 -39.02 -20.48
CA ASN A 370 5.36 -39.30 -21.40
C ASN A 370 4.84 -38.04 -22.12
N LEU A 371 5.59 -36.94 -22.10
CA LEU A 371 5.21 -35.69 -22.74
C LEU A 371 5.89 -35.53 -24.10
N SER A 372 5.20 -34.91 -25.06
CA SER A 372 5.89 -34.35 -26.22
C SER A 372 6.85 -33.24 -25.79
N ALA A 373 7.84 -32.93 -26.63
CA ALA A 373 8.78 -31.84 -26.35
C ALA A 373 8.06 -30.49 -26.15
N ALA A 374 6.98 -30.24 -26.89
CA ALA A 374 6.19 -29.00 -26.78
C ALA A 374 5.42 -28.94 -25.46
N GLU A 375 4.79 -30.03 -25.04
CA GLU A 375 4.07 -30.10 -23.75
C GLU A 375 5.03 -29.95 -22.57
N GLY A 376 6.18 -30.64 -22.64
CA GLY A 376 7.24 -30.52 -21.65
C GLY A 376 7.74 -29.07 -21.52
N GLU A 377 8.01 -28.40 -22.64
CA GLU A 377 8.46 -27.00 -22.59
C GLU A 377 7.39 -26.06 -22.06
N ALA A 378 6.12 -26.24 -22.44
CA ALA A 378 5.04 -25.39 -21.95
C ALA A 378 4.83 -25.52 -20.42
N ILE A 379 4.99 -26.72 -19.86
CA ILE A 379 4.97 -26.95 -18.39
C ILE A 379 6.20 -26.36 -17.74
N ARG A 380 7.39 -26.55 -18.32
CA ARG A 380 8.64 -25.93 -17.83
C ARG A 380 8.49 -24.41 -17.75
N GLU A 381 7.92 -23.80 -18.78
CA GLU A 381 7.67 -22.37 -18.82
C GLU A 381 6.68 -21.92 -17.72
N SER A 382 5.55 -22.62 -17.52
CA SER A 382 4.62 -22.30 -16.41
C SER A 382 5.33 -22.31 -15.06
N ARG A 383 6.13 -23.35 -14.78
CA ARG A 383 6.88 -23.50 -13.53
C ARG A 383 7.91 -22.38 -13.36
N ARG A 384 8.64 -22.07 -14.43
CA ARG A 384 9.62 -20.98 -14.44
C ARG A 384 8.94 -19.64 -14.15
N LEU A 385 7.86 -19.32 -14.85
CA LEU A 385 7.11 -18.08 -14.66
C LEU A 385 6.56 -17.98 -13.23
N TRP A 386 5.98 -19.06 -12.70
CA TRP A 386 5.45 -19.08 -11.33
C TRP A 386 6.52 -18.74 -10.28
N LEU A 387 7.69 -19.39 -10.36
CA LEU A 387 8.80 -19.13 -9.44
C LEU A 387 9.43 -17.74 -9.64
N LEU A 388 9.49 -17.24 -10.88
CA LEU A 388 9.96 -15.88 -11.15
C LEU A 388 8.98 -14.81 -10.63
N ILE A 389 7.67 -15.08 -10.65
CA ILE A 389 6.66 -14.19 -10.04
C ILE A 389 6.81 -14.19 -8.51
N LEU A 390 6.95 -15.37 -7.88
CA LEU A 390 7.28 -15.47 -6.45
C LEU A 390 8.57 -14.71 -6.11
N HIS A 391 9.59 -14.84 -6.97
CA HIS A 391 10.84 -14.09 -6.84
C HIS A 391 10.62 -12.57 -6.86
N GLN A 392 9.71 -12.05 -7.68
CA GLN A 392 9.38 -10.62 -7.71
C GLN A 392 8.64 -10.16 -6.44
N VAL A 393 7.78 -10.99 -5.84
CA VAL A 393 7.16 -10.72 -4.53
C VAL A 393 8.23 -10.68 -3.43
N ARG A 394 9.14 -11.66 -3.45
CA ARG A 394 10.29 -11.72 -2.55
C ARG A 394 11.22 -10.52 -2.74
N ASP A 395 11.44 -10.07 -3.98
CA ASP A 395 12.27 -8.89 -4.28
C ASP A 395 11.66 -7.61 -3.69
N PHE A 396 10.36 -7.42 -3.90
CA PHE A 396 9.60 -6.32 -3.36
C PHE A 396 9.72 -6.27 -1.83
N ARG A 397 9.48 -7.41 -1.16
CA ARG A 397 9.57 -7.53 0.30
C ARG A 397 10.99 -7.30 0.82
N TRP A 398 12.00 -7.84 0.13
CA TRP A 398 13.41 -7.61 0.50
C TRP A 398 13.79 -6.13 0.39
N ARG A 399 13.38 -5.47 -0.70
CA ARG A 399 13.61 -4.04 -0.90
C ARG A 399 12.88 -3.20 0.15
N HIS A 400 11.64 -3.55 0.46
CA HIS A 400 10.89 -2.89 1.55
C HIS A 400 11.59 -3.06 2.91
N TRP A 401 12.11 -4.25 3.22
CA TRP A 401 12.92 -4.47 4.43
C TRP A 401 14.17 -3.56 4.45
N CYS A 402 14.86 -3.43 3.31
CA CYS A 402 15.99 -2.52 3.19
C CYS A 402 15.60 -1.05 3.43
N PHE A 403 14.45 -0.60 2.91
CA PHE A 403 13.93 0.74 3.20
C PHE A 403 13.63 0.90 4.69
N ALA A 404 12.86 -0.01 5.30
CA ALA A 404 12.53 0.06 6.72
C ALA A 404 13.79 0.16 7.60
N ARG A 405 14.85 -0.55 7.21
CA ARG A 405 16.16 -0.47 7.88
C ARG A 405 16.80 0.91 7.77
N GLU A 406 16.93 1.46 6.57
CA GLU A 406 17.64 2.73 6.33
C GLU A 406 16.85 3.98 6.74
N TYR A 407 15.53 3.95 6.55
CA TYR A 407 14.62 5.06 6.82
C TYR A 407 14.15 5.10 8.27
N ILE A 408 14.12 3.95 8.95
CA ILE A 408 13.52 3.87 10.29
C ILE A 408 14.45 3.22 11.31
N LEU A 409 14.86 1.96 11.12
CA LEU A 409 15.60 1.23 12.17
C LEU A 409 16.93 1.90 12.54
N LYS A 410 17.61 2.51 11.56
CA LYS A 410 18.85 3.27 11.78
C LYS A 410 18.64 4.72 12.24
N ARG A 411 17.40 5.20 12.27
CA ARG A 411 17.06 6.61 12.54
C ARG A 411 16.38 6.82 13.89
N THR A 412 15.71 5.79 14.41
CA THR A 412 14.90 5.91 15.62
C THR A 412 14.82 4.58 16.38
N SER A 413 14.70 4.67 17.70
CA SER A 413 14.40 3.55 18.60
C SER A 413 12.90 3.33 18.85
N HIS A 414 12.04 4.23 18.36
CA HIS A 414 10.57 4.09 18.47
C HIS A 414 10.10 2.70 18.00
N PRO A 415 9.36 1.94 18.84
CA PRO A 415 9.17 0.51 18.63
C PRO A 415 8.18 0.15 17.51
N THR A 416 7.31 1.07 17.12
CA THR A 416 6.23 0.83 16.16
C THR A 416 6.44 1.56 14.83
N ALA A 417 5.89 0.97 13.76
CA ALA A 417 5.68 1.65 12.49
C ALA A 417 4.51 2.65 12.59
N THR A 418 4.30 3.44 11.55
CA THR A 418 3.23 4.45 11.44
C THR A 418 1.83 3.82 11.56
N GLY A 419 1.61 2.69 10.90
CA GLY A 419 0.41 1.85 11.05
C GLY A 419 0.31 1.05 12.37
N GLY A 420 1.26 1.20 13.30
CA GLY A 420 1.23 0.55 14.62
C GLY A 420 1.73 -0.90 14.65
N SER A 421 2.34 -1.41 13.59
CA SER A 421 2.94 -2.75 13.60
C SER A 421 4.33 -2.76 14.24
N PRO A 422 4.76 -3.88 14.85
CA PRO A 422 6.12 -4.04 15.36
C PRO A 422 7.14 -3.96 14.22
N ILE A 423 8.06 -2.99 14.28
CA ILE A 423 8.88 -2.64 13.12
C ILE A 423 9.95 -3.68 12.77
N VAL A 424 10.39 -4.48 13.75
CA VAL A 424 11.50 -5.43 13.57
C VAL A 424 11.02 -6.77 13.02
N THR A 425 9.80 -7.20 13.36
CA THR A 425 9.35 -8.58 13.12
C THR A 425 8.28 -8.68 12.02
N TRP A 426 7.54 -7.59 11.77
CA TRP A 426 6.44 -7.57 10.80
C TRP A 426 6.84 -7.92 9.37
N LEU A 427 7.77 -7.16 8.78
CA LEU A 427 8.20 -7.35 7.39
C LEU A 427 9.01 -8.64 7.22
N PRO A 428 9.94 -8.98 8.13
CA PRO A 428 10.71 -10.21 7.99
C PRO A 428 9.86 -11.48 8.03
N ASN A 429 8.81 -11.52 8.85
CA ASN A 429 7.90 -12.68 8.91
C ASN A 429 7.26 -12.98 7.53
N GLN A 430 6.78 -11.95 6.84
CA GLN A 430 6.20 -12.11 5.50
C GLN A 430 7.27 -12.43 4.44
N LEU A 431 8.47 -11.89 4.59
CA LEU A 431 9.58 -12.18 3.68
C LEU A 431 10.10 -13.62 3.85
N GLU A 432 10.14 -14.13 5.08
CA GLU A 432 10.52 -15.52 5.37
C GLU A 432 9.52 -16.50 4.73
N ALA A 433 8.22 -16.25 4.86
CA ALA A 433 7.18 -17.06 4.24
C ALA A 433 7.36 -17.26 2.72
N VAL A 434 7.70 -16.20 1.97
CA VAL A 434 7.93 -16.32 0.52
C VAL A 434 9.27 -16.97 0.18
N LEU A 435 10.32 -16.76 0.99
CA LEU A 435 11.60 -17.43 0.81
C LEU A 435 11.46 -18.95 1.02
N GLU A 436 10.72 -19.36 2.04
CA GLU A 436 10.43 -20.77 2.34
C GLU A 436 9.59 -21.42 1.26
N GLU A 437 8.55 -20.74 0.79
CA GLU A 437 7.70 -21.22 -0.31
C GLU A 437 8.51 -21.45 -1.60
N MET A 438 9.40 -20.51 -1.94
CA MET A 438 10.27 -20.66 -3.12
C MET A 438 11.19 -21.88 -3.02
N GLU A 439 11.83 -22.09 -1.86
CA GLU A 439 12.69 -23.26 -1.63
C GLU A 439 11.90 -24.57 -1.74
N ALA A 440 10.72 -24.62 -1.12
CA ALA A 440 9.84 -25.79 -1.15
C ALA A 440 9.42 -26.14 -2.58
N LEU A 441 8.88 -25.17 -3.33
CA LEU A 441 8.40 -25.40 -4.70
C LEU A 441 9.53 -25.75 -5.66
N TYR A 442 10.69 -25.08 -5.56
CA TYR A 442 11.83 -25.36 -6.43
C TYR A 442 12.37 -26.79 -6.23
N GLY A 443 12.37 -27.27 -4.97
CA GLY A 443 12.68 -28.66 -4.64
C GLY A 443 11.62 -29.65 -5.14
N GLU A 444 10.34 -29.35 -4.92
CA GLU A 444 9.20 -30.18 -5.35
C GLU A 444 9.23 -30.45 -6.85
N VAL A 445 9.44 -29.40 -7.66
CA VAL A 445 9.47 -29.53 -9.13
C VAL A 445 10.83 -29.98 -9.68
N ARG A 446 11.81 -30.26 -8.80
CA ARG A 446 13.19 -30.66 -9.15
C ARG A 446 13.84 -29.70 -10.16
N GLY A 447 13.77 -28.40 -9.88
CA GLY A 447 14.13 -27.34 -10.82
C GLY A 447 15.64 -27.06 -10.98
N GLY A 448 16.50 -27.72 -10.19
CA GLY A 448 17.95 -27.54 -10.19
C GLY A 448 18.68 -28.00 -11.45
N ALA A 449 19.96 -27.61 -11.58
CA ALA A 449 20.85 -28.10 -12.64
C ALA A 449 20.93 -29.63 -12.61
N GLY A 450 20.67 -30.27 -13.76
CA GLY A 450 20.61 -31.73 -13.85
C GLY A 450 19.41 -32.37 -13.14
N GLY A 451 18.49 -31.56 -12.59
CA GLY A 451 17.19 -31.99 -12.13
C GLY A 451 16.27 -32.37 -13.29
N GLU A 452 15.22 -33.13 -12.99
CA GLU A 452 14.28 -33.67 -13.98
C GLU A 452 13.67 -32.60 -14.90
N TRP A 453 13.50 -31.38 -14.39
CA TRP A 453 12.88 -30.29 -15.14
C TRP A 453 13.81 -29.16 -15.55
N ASP A 454 14.96 -28.99 -14.88
CA ASP A 454 15.94 -27.89 -15.04
C ASP A 454 15.32 -26.59 -15.57
N LEU A 455 15.01 -25.65 -14.67
CA LEU A 455 14.28 -24.44 -15.01
C LEU A 455 15.17 -23.30 -15.56
N GLY A 456 16.45 -23.59 -15.83
CA GLY A 456 17.38 -22.68 -16.49
C GLY A 456 18.23 -21.84 -15.53
N GLU A 457 19.18 -21.10 -16.11
CA GLU A 457 20.21 -20.36 -15.38
C GLU A 457 19.65 -19.23 -14.51
N GLU A 458 18.70 -18.44 -15.04
CA GLU A 458 18.10 -17.33 -14.29
C GLU A 458 17.52 -17.82 -12.95
N LEU A 459 16.79 -18.94 -12.94
CA LEU A 459 16.21 -19.44 -11.69
C LEU A 459 17.25 -20.01 -10.73
N ARG A 460 18.37 -20.55 -11.22
CA ARG A 460 19.47 -20.98 -10.35
C ARG A 460 20.09 -19.79 -9.61
N ASP A 461 20.39 -18.71 -10.33
CA ASP A 461 20.92 -17.48 -9.74
C ASP A 461 19.94 -16.87 -8.72
N VAL A 462 18.64 -16.91 -9.04
CA VAL A 462 17.57 -16.50 -8.13
C VAL A 462 17.56 -17.35 -6.87
N MET A 463 17.65 -18.69 -6.97
CA MET A 463 17.58 -19.57 -5.81
C MET A 463 18.84 -19.49 -4.94
N ASP A 464 20.01 -19.25 -5.53
CA ASP A 464 21.24 -18.94 -4.79
C ASP A 464 21.10 -17.63 -4.01
N LEU A 465 20.43 -16.62 -4.59
CA LEU A 465 20.10 -15.38 -3.89
C LEU A 465 19.09 -15.60 -2.75
N VAL A 466 18.04 -16.39 -2.98
CA VAL A 466 17.02 -16.74 -1.97
C VAL A 466 17.67 -17.37 -0.75
N SER A 467 18.54 -18.37 -0.94
CA SER A 467 19.23 -19.04 0.16
C SER A 467 20.09 -18.07 0.96
N ARG A 468 20.89 -17.22 0.29
CA ARG A 468 21.71 -16.21 0.95
C ARG A 468 20.89 -15.19 1.73
N GLN A 469 19.81 -14.69 1.13
CA GLN A 469 18.92 -13.71 1.74
C GLN A 469 18.20 -14.27 2.97
N LYS A 470 17.78 -15.54 2.95
CA LYS A 470 17.17 -16.21 4.11
C LYS A 470 18.09 -16.23 5.32
N HIS A 471 19.36 -16.61 5.12
CA HIS A 471 20.36 -16.60 6.19
C HIS A 471 20.67 -15.17 6.68
N ALA A 472 20.82 -14.22 5.76
CA ALA A 472 21.09 -12.83 6.09
C ALA A 472 19.94 -12.20 6.89
N LEU A 473 18.69 -12.43 6.48
CA LEU A 473 17.49 -11.93 7.16
C LEU A 473 17.43 -12.41 8.61
N ARG A 474 17.55 -13.72 8.83
CA ARG A 474 17.52 -14.32 10.19
C ARG A 474 18.56 -13.70 11.10
N LYS A 475 19.79 -13.52 10.60
CA LYS A 475 20.88 -12.89 11.35
C LYS A 475 20.59 -11.43 11.68
N GLU A 476 20.08 -10.67 10.72
CA GLU A 476 19.74 -9.26 10.91
C GLU A 476 18.59 -9.06 11.89
N VAL A 477 17.52 -9.87 11.78
CA VAL A 477 16.37 -9.82 12.69
C VAL A 477 16.80 -10.16 14.11
N ALA A 478 17.59 -11.24 14.30
CA ALA A 478 18.11 -11.61 15.61
C ALA A 478 18.91 -10.47 16.25
N LYS A 479 19.75 -9.79 15.45
CA LYS A 479 20.50 -8.61 15.91
C LYS A 479 19.56 -7.48 16.37
N TYR A 480 18.61 -7.07 15.54
CA TYR A 480 17.71 -5.96 15.87
C TYR A 480 16.76 -6.28 17.03
N CYS A 481 16.33 -7.53 17.16
CA CYS A 481 15.56 -8.01 18.30
C CYS A 481 16.38 -7.91 19.60
N ALA A 482 17.64 -8.35 19.58
CA ALA A 482 18.53 -8.25 20.74
C ALA A 482 18.81 -6.79 21.14
N GLU A 483 19.08 -5.90 20.17
CA GLU A 483 19.30 -4.46 20.41
C GLU A 483 18.09 -3.76 21.04
N ARG A 484 16.87 -4.26 20.80
CA ARG A 484 15.61 -3.66 21.27
C ARG A 484 14.89 -4.45 22.35
N GLY A 485 15.47 -5.54 22.84
CA GLY A 485 14.84 -6.41 23.85
C GLY A 485 13.53 -7.05 23.40
N VAL A 486 13.36 -7.31 22.10
CA VAL A 486 12.16 -7.95 21.53
C VAL A 486 12.41 -9.45 21.38
N ASN A 487 11.48 -10.29 21.81
CA ASN A 487 11.58 -11.74 21.57
C ASN A 487 11.15 -12.06 20.13
N PRO A 488 12.04 -12.61 19.27
CA PRO A 488 11.71 -12.94 17.89
C PRO A 488 10.65 -14.05 17.75
N GLN A 489 10.42 -14.88 18.78
CA GLN A 489 9.42 -15.95 18.78
C GLN A 489 8.05 -15.51 19.31
N ALA A 490 7.95 -14.31 19.90
CA ALA A 490 6.69 -13.77 20.42
C ALA A 490 5.95 -12.87 19.40
N ALA A 491 6.46 -12.79 18.17
CA ALA A 491 5.91 -11.98 17.09
C ALA A 491 5.35 -12.87 15.98
#